data_AF-A0A5E5P0N4-F1
#
_entry.id   AF-A0A5E5P0N4-F1
#
_cell.length_a   1.000
_cell.length_b   1.000
_cell.length_c   1.000
_cell.angle_alpha   90.00
_cell.angle_beta   90.00
_cell.angle_gamma   90.00
#
_symmetry.space_group_name_H-M   'P 1'
#
loop_
_entity.id
_entity.type
_entity.pdbx_description
1 polymer ?
#
loop_
_entity_poly.entity_id
_entity_poly.type
_entity_poly.pdbx_seq_one_letter_code
_entity_poly.pdbx_strand_id
1 'polypeptide(L)'
;MSRTSASYGRRGRLDAANTGIRHNASTYGKAKLGTYCEKGDGHLIVESDAERFVAHLLAIDPRVMAFQPQPFCVDLIDQRLLLTRQAVREAWHRHRDVPGPKFYTTDFSIDWQDGLHGAVEVKAEGFEGDEVYWAKVARARSILAANGYPLRTVVFPRSEAHPVRMNSWMLKQATHQIRTYLTDELIERVTRRCEHGPVLLHVLCSDLVLLPGLIPVLLVAGVLSADLARHRICGTLELSLAYGDLDHLCLLEGVEK
;
A
#
# COMPACT_ATOMS: atom_id res chain seq x y z
N MET A 1 4.95 56.62 13.35
CA MET A 1 4.91 55.95 12.04
C MET A 1 4.64 54.46 12.25
N SER A 2 3.70 53.93 11.49
CA SER A 2 3.04 52.63 11.69
C SER A 2 3.90 51.42 11.30
N ARG A 3 3.55 50.26 11.89
CA ARG A 3 4.16 48.92 11.80
C ARG A 3 4.10 48.31 10.40
N THR A 4 4.99 47.37 10.13
CA THR A 4 4.65 46.19 9.31
C THR A 4 5.32 44.96 9.89
N SER A 5 4.51 44.06 10.46
CA SER A 5 4.91 42.75 10.92
C SER A 5 5.06 41.80 9.73
N ALA A 6 6.14 41.03 9.69
CA ALA A 6 6.33 39.98 8.70
C ALA A 6 5.19 38.93 8.82
N SER A 7 4.40 38.81 7.76
CA SER A 7 3.37 37.78 7.61
C SER A 7 4.05 36.44 7.35
N TYR A 8 4.39 35.70 8.41
CA TYR A 8 4.64 34.27 8.28
C TYR A 8 3.32 33.54 8.00
N GLY A 9 3.35 32.64 7.01
CA GLY A 9 2.19 31.96 6.46
C GLY A 9 1.29 31.31 7.51
N ARG A 10 -0.02 31.43 7.29
CA ARG A 10 -1.07 30.80 8.10
C ARG A 10 -0.76 29.30 8.26
N ARG A 11 -0.54 28.85 9.50
CA ARG A 11 -0.75 27.43 9.85
C ARG A 11 -2.22 27.12 9.58
N GLY A 12 -2.47 26.17 8.68
CA GLY A 12 -3.82 25.67 8.44
C GLY A 12 -4.43 25.19 9.75
N ARG A 13 -5.65 25.66 10.04
CA ARG A 13 -6.49 25.19 11.13
C ARG A 13 -6.61 23.67 11.07
N LEU A 14 -6.41 23.03 12.22
CA LEU A 14 -6.89 21.68 12.49
C LEU A 14 -8.41 21.77 12.62
N ASP A 15 -9.15 21.51 11.54
CA ASP A 15 -10.58 21.29 11.58
C ASP A 15 -10.94 20.32 10.44
N ALA A 16 -11.64 19.23 10.82
CA ALA A 16 -12.27 18.20 9.99
C ALA A 16 -11.36 17.13 9.30
N ALA A 17 -11.67 15.86 9.63
CA ALA A 17 -11.32 14.62 8.92
C ALA A 17 -9.94 14.57 8.25
N ASN A 18 -8.92 14.15 9.02
CA ASN A 18 -7.57 13.91 8.54
C ASN A 18 -7.58 12.75 7.53
N THR A 19 -7.70 13.04 6.23
CA THR A 19 -7.65 12.06 5.12
C THR A 19 -6.27 11.39 4.97
N GLY A 20 -5.32 11.72 5.85
CA GLY A 20 -4.01 11.09 5.96
C GLY A 20 -3.02 11.47 4.86
N ILE A 21 -3.40 12.35 3.93
CA ILE A 21 -2.57 12.75 2.79
C ILE A 21 -1.98 14.14 3.03
N ARG A 22 -0.65 14.24 3.07
CA ARG A 22 0.07 15.51 3.15
C ARG A 22 1.14 15.57 2.07
N HIS A 23 1.11 16.60 1.24
CA HIS A 23 2.22 16.93 0.35
C HIS A 23 3.29 17.64 1.18
N ASN A 24 4.47 17.04 1.28
CA ASN A 24 5.60 17.66 1.94
C ASN A 24 6.52 18.27 0.88
N ALA A 25 6.64 19.60 0.88
CA ALA A 25 7.60 20.29 0.02
C ALA A 25 9.02 19.98 0.53
N SER A 26 9.82 19.28 -0.27
CA SER A 26 11.25 19.17 -0.01
C SER A 26 11.92 20.48 -0.42
N THR A 27 12.74 21.05 0.47
CA THR A 27 13.48 22.29 0.19
C THR A 27 14.45 22.14 -0.99
N TYR A 28 14.78 20.90 -1.38
CA TYR A 28 15.38 20.47 -2.66
C TYR A 28 14.92 19.03 -2.95
N GLY A 29 14.27 18.76 -4.10
CA GLY A 29 13.86 17.39 -4.51
C GLY A 29 12.43 17.23 -5.07
N LYS A 30 12.07 15.99 -5.47
CA LYS A 30 10.70 15.60 -5.85
C LYS A 30 9.76 15.69 -4.65
N ALA A 31 8.52 16.14 -4.86
CA ALA A 31 7.52 16.22 -3.81
C ALA A 31 7.25 14.84 -3.19
N LYS A 32 7.34 14.75 -1.85
CA LYS A 32 7.07 13.51 -1.13
C LYS A 32 5.61 13.45 -0.68
N LEU A 33 5.04 12.26 -0.69
CA LEU A 33 3.66 12.00 -0.28
C LEU A 33 3.66 11.37 1.12
N GLY A 34 3.02 12.04 2.07
CA GLY A 34 2.73 11.46 3.38
C GLY A 34 1.47 10.60 3.33
N THR A 35 1.51 9.40 3.91
CA THR A 35 0.34 8.55 4.19
C THR A 35 0.45 7.99 5.60
N TYR A 36 -0.66 7.86 6.33
CA TYR A 36 -0.67 7.22 7.65
C TYR A 36 -1.01 5.72 7.52
N CYS A 37 -0.28 4.85 8.21
CA CYS A 37 -0.54 3.42 8.32
C CYS A 37 0.04 2.87 9.64
N GLU A 38 -0.77 2.13 10.41
CA GLU A 38 -0.32 1.51 11.67
C GLU A 38 0.74 0.44 11.43
N LYS A 39 0.60 -0.38 10.38
CA LYS A 39 1.58 -1.41 9.98
C LYS A 39 2.92 -0.82 9.49
N GLY A 40 2.93 0.46 9.16
CA GLY A 40 4.12 1.21 8.73
C GLY A 40 4.73 2.08 9.82
N ASP A 41 4.45 1.79 11.10
CA ASP A 41 4.87 2.60 12.25
C ASP A 41 4.42 4.08 12.19
N GLY A 42 3.21 4.29 11.66
CA GLY A 42 2.53 5.59 11.65
C GLY A 42 2.66 6.37 10.33
N HIS A 43 3.38 7.51 10.35
CA HIS A 43 3.47 8.39 9.18
C HIS A 43 4.55 7.92 8.20
N LEU A 44 4.10 7.31 7.11
CA LEU A 44 4.93 6.91 5.99
C LEU A 44 5.14 8.07 5.02
N ILE A 45 6.38 8.20 4.55
CA ILE A 45 6.75 9.13 3.49
C ILE A 45 7.19 8.30 2.29
N VAL A 46 6.47 8.43 1.18
CA VAL A 46 6.76 7.73 -0.08
C VAL A 46 7.10 8.73 -1.18
N GLU A 47 7.84 8.29 -2.19
CA GLU A 47 8.42 9.15 -3.22
C GLU A 47 7.57 9.23 -4.49
N SER A 48 6.57 8.37 -4.63
CA SER A 48 5.69 8.31 -5.81
C SER A 48 4.25 7.89 -5.49
N ASP A 49 3.32 8.17 -6.40
CA ASP A 49 1.94 7.68 -6.33
C ASP A 49 1.85 6.15 -6.42
N ALA A 50 2.76 5.54 -7.17
CA ALA A 50 2.86 4.10 -7.29
C ALA A 50 3.25 3.45 -5.95
N GLU A 51 4.25 4.00 -5.26
CA GLU A 51 4.60 3.57 -3.90
C GLU A 51 3.46 3.81 -2.91
N ARG A 52 2.75 4.95 -3.02
CA ARG A 52 1.58 5.22 -2.18
C ARG A 52 0.47 4.18 -2.39
N PHE A 53 0.24 3.80 -3.63
CA PHE A 53 -0.71 2.74 -3.99
C PHE A 53 -0.30 1.40 -3.35
N VAL A 54 0.95 0.99 -3.49
CA VAL A 54 1.45 -0.25 -2.87
C VAL A 54 1.35 -0.19 -1.34
N ALA A 55 1.70 0.94 -0.72
CA ALA A 55 1.53 1.13 0.72
C ALA A 55 0.06 0.97 1.16
N HIS A 56 -0.92 1.35 0.34
CA HIS A 56 -2.33 1.09 0.65
C HIS A 56 -2.69 -0.40 0.55
N LEU A 57 -2.15 -1.13 -0.42
CA LEU A 57 -2.34 -2.59 -0.52
C LEU A 57 -1.74 -3.31 0.69
N LEU A 58 -0.52 -2.96 1.08
CA LEU A 58 0.15 -3.53 2.25
C LEU A 58 -0.59 -3.19 3.56
N ALA A 59 -1.22 -2.02 3.62
CA ALA A 59 -2.01 -1.63 4.80
C ALA A 59 -3.27 -2.49 4.98
N ILE A 60 -3.91 -2.94 3.89
CA ILE A 60 -5.17 -3.70 3.94
C ILE A 60 -4.98 -5.21 3.86
N ASP A 61 -3.85 -5.70 3.35
CA ASP A 61 -3.57 -7.14 3.26
C ASP A 61 -3.45 -7.74 4.68
N PRO A 62 -4.30 -8.72 5.07
CA PRO A 62 -4.34 -9.27 6.42
C PRO A 62 -3.07 -10.02 6.81
N ARG A 63 -2.30 -10.52 5.83
CA ARG A 63 -1.08 -11.31 6.03
C ARG A 63 0.13 -10.44 6.34
N VAL A 64 0.06 -9.15 6.05
CA VAL A 64 1.13 -8.18 6.35
C VAL A 64 1.05 -7.79 7.82
N MET A 65 2.12 -8.02 8.56
CA MET A 65 2.27 -7.57 9.95
C MET A 65 2.84 -6.16 10.01
N ALA A 66 3.93 -5.94 9.29
CA ALA A 66 4.59 -4.66 9.19
C ALA A 66 5.21 -4.47 7.81
N PHE A 67 5.47 -3.23 7.42
CA PHE A 67 6.25 -2.93 6.23
C PHE A 67 6.98 -1.60 6.36
N GLN A 68 8.11 -1.47 5.67
CA GLN A 68 8.95 -0.28 5.75
C GLN A 68 9.35 0.20 4.35
N PRO A 69 9.21 1.49 4.02
CA PRO A 69 9.71 2.05 2.77
C PRO A 69 11.24 2.21 2.83
N GLN A 70 11.91 1.92 1.72
CA GLN A 70 13.37 2.04 1.54
C GLN A 70 14.18 1.51 2.74
N PRO A 71 13.95 0.25 3.16
CA PRO A 71 14.42 -0.27 4.45
C PRO A 71 15.94 -0.44 4.51
N PHE A 72 16.56 -0.81 3.38
CA PHE A 72 17.98 -1.10 3.28
C PHE A 72 18.46 -0.94 1.84
N CYS A 73 19.78 -0.89 1.68
CA CYS A 73 20.45 -0.87 0.39
C CYS A 73 21.14 -2.22 0.15
N VAL A 74 21.07 -2.75 -1.06
CA VAL A 74 21.77 -3.95 -1.51
C VAL A 74 23.10 -3.52 -2.13
N ASP A 75 24.20 -3.98 -1.55
CA ASP A 75 25.52 -3.92 -2.17
C ASP A 75 25.60 -5.01 -3.25
N LEU A 76 25.57 -4.59 -4.51
CA LEU A 76 25.63 -5.51 -5.63
C LEU A 76 27.03 -6.12 -5.75
N ILE A 77 28.08 -5.41 -5.36
CA ILE A 77 29.48 -5.85 -5.50
C ILE A 77 29.80 -6.88 -4.41
N ASP A 78 29.62 -6.50 -3.14
CA ASP A 78 29.91 -7.37 -1.98
C ASP A 78 28.77 -8.37 -1.69
N GLN A 79 27.66 -8.31 -2.44
CA GLN A 79 26.52 -9.23 -2.35
C GLN A 79 25.90 -9.32 -0.95
N ARG A 80 25.64 -8.18 -0.31
CA ARG A 80 25.12 -8.09 1.06
C ARG A 80 24.11 -6.97 1.25
N LEU A 81 23.30 -7.07 2.31
CA LEU A 81 22.40 -6.00 2.73
C LEU A 81 23.14 -4.98 3.61
N LEU A 82 22.93 -3.70 3.32
CA LEU A 82 23.43 -2.56 4.06
C LEU A 82 22.26 -1.91 4.80
N LEU A 83 22.12 -2.26 6.07
CA LEU A 83 20.99 -1.86 6.92
C LEU A 83 21.17 -0.46 7.53
N THR A 84 22.37 0.11 7.47
CA THR A 84 22.69 1.40 8.08
C THR A 84 23.30 2.37 7.07
N ARG A 85 23.07 3.67 7.29
CA ARG A 85 23.70 4.73 6.47
C ARG A 85 25.22 4.69 6.52
N GLN A 86 25.79 4.27 7.66
CA GLN A 86 27.23 4.10 7.80
C GLN A 86 27.74 2.96 6.90
N ALA A 87 27.08 1.80 6.90
CA ALA A 87 27.44 0.68 6.04
C ALA A 87 27.36 1.06 4.55
N VAL A 88 26.34 1.84 4.15
CA VAL A 88 26.23 2.41 2.79
C VAL A 88 27.40 3.31 2.47
N ARG A 89 27.79 4.21 3.38
CA ARG A 89 28.90 5.14 3.18
C ARG A 89 30.24 4.40 3.05
N GLU A 90 30.48 3.40 3.89
CA GLU A 90 31.70 2.58 3.85
C GLU A 90 31.80 1.79 2.55
N ALA A 91 30.71 1.14 2.12
CA ALA A 91 30.66 0.44 0.84
C ALA A 91 30.87 1.41 -0.34
N TRP A 92 30.28 2.60 -0.28
CA TRP A 92 30.46 3.62 -1.33
C TRP A 92 31.93 4.04 -1.47
N HIS A 93 32.63 4.25 -0.35
CA HIS A 93 34.06 4.58 -0.36
C HIS A 93 34.91 3.43 -0.91
N ARG A 94 34.62 2.19 -0.51
CA ARG A 94 35.33 0.99 -0.97
C ARG A 94 35.19 0.77 -2.47
N HIS A 95 33.99 0.98 -2.98
CA HIS A 95 33.64 0.68 -4.38
C HIS A 95 33.78 1.89 -5.30
N ARG A 96 34.44 2.98 -4.85
CA ARG A 96 34.48 4.26 -5.58
C ARG A 96 34.91 4.11 -7.04
N ASP A 97 35.93 3.30 -7.28
CA ASP A 97 36.57 3.16 -8.59
C ASP A 97 36.05 1.97 -9.41
N VAL A 98 35.08 1.22 -8.89
CA VAL A 98 34.44 0.12 -9.62
C VAL A 98 33.45 0.71 -10.65
N PRO A 99 33.51 0.35 -11.94
CA PRO A 99 32.53 0.79 -12.92
C PRO A 99 31.19 0.04 -12.79
N GLY A 100 30.10 0.68 -13.22
CA GLY A 100 28.76 0.07 -13.28
C GLY A 100 27.90 0.23 -12.02
N PRO A 101 26.72 -0.43 -11.98
CA PRO A 101 25.78 -0.31 -10.87
C PRO A 101 26.31 -1.00 -9.60
N LYS A 102 26.43 -0.23 -8.52
CA LYS A 102 27.00 -0.68 -7.22
C LYS A 102 25.92 -1.02 -6.19
N PHE A 103 24.84 -0.25 -6.21
CA PHE A 103 23.82 -0.24 -5.18
C PHE A 103 22.43 -0.35 -5.77
N TYR A 104 21.58 -1.09 -5.09
CA TYR A 104 20.16 -1.21 -5.38
C TYR A 104 19.37 -0.96 -4.10
N THR A 105 18.31 -0.16 -4.16
CA THR A 105 17.42 0.07 -3.01
C THR A 105 16.06 -0.49 -3.40
N THR A 106 15.51 -1.36 -2.54
CA THR A 106 14.14 -1.85 -2.71
C THR A 106 13.16 -0.80 -2.23
N ASP A 107 11.99 -0.72 -2.85
CA ASP A 107 10.98 0.28 -2.47
C ASP A 107 10.36 -0.03 -1.10
N PHE A 108 10.08 -1.30 -0.81
CA PHE A 108 9.58 -1.74 0.50
C PHE A 108 10.21 -3.05 0.98
N SER A 109 10.30 -3.23 2.29
CA SER A 109 10.31 -4.56 2.94
C SER A 109 8.95 -4.83 3.58
N ILE A 110 8.61 -6.11 3.69
CA ILE A 110 7.39 -6.62 4.30
C ILE A 110 7.77 -7.67 5.33
N ASP A 111 7.13 -7.61 6.49
CA ASP A 111 7.12 -8.69 7.48
C ASP A 111 5.74 -9.36 7.42
N TRP A 112 5.74 -10.65 7.12
CA TRP A 112 4.53 -11.47 6.99
C TRP A 112 4.14 -12.09 8.33
N GLN A 113 2.86 -12.48 8.46
CA GLN A 113 2.31 -13.09 9.67
C GLN A 113 2.93 -14.46 10.01
N ASP A 114 3.43 -15.18 9.01
CA ASP A 114 4.15 -16.46 9.17
C ASP A 114 5.61 -16.28 9.65
N GLY A 115 6.05 -15.05 9.86
CA GLY A 115 7.42 -14.72 10.27
C GLY A 115 8.41 -14.65 9.13
N LEU A 116 7.99 -14.83 7.87
CA LEU A 116 8.83 -14.61 6.71
C LEU A 116 8.95 -13.12 6.38
N HIS A 117 9.96 -12.79 5.59
CA HIS A 117 10.16 -11.43 5.07
C HIS A 117 9.97 -11.41 3.55
N GLY A 118 9.71 -10.22 3.01
CA GLY A 118 9.61 -9.97 1.58
C GLY A 118 10.18 -8.60 1.21
N ALA A 119 10.53 -8.44 -0.06
CA ALA A 119 10.88 -7.15 -0.64
C ALA A 119 9.95 -6.84 -1.80
N VAL A 120 9.64 -5.56 -2.02
CA VAL A 120 8.83 -5.11 -3.16
C VAL A 120 9.58 -4.05 -3.95
N GLU A 121 9.59 -4.25 -5.26
CA GLU A 121 9.91 -3.24 -6.28
C GLU A 121 8.61 -2.78 -6.95
N VAL A 122 8.38 -1.49 -7.00
CA VAL A 122 7.19 -0.88 -7.59
C VAL A 122 7.53 -0.29 -8.96
N LYS A 123 6.70 -0.58 -9.96
CA LYS A 123 6.82 -0.02 -11.31
C LYS A 123 5.49 0.43 -11.87
N ALA A 124 5.50 1.53 -12.63
CA ALA A 124 4.33 1.90 -13.41
C ALA A 124 4.10 0.90 -14.56
N GLU A 125 2.85 0.61 -14.88
CA GLU A 125 2.49 -0.12 -16.09
C GLU A 125 3.03 0.60 -17.34
N GLY A 126 3.62 -0.16 -18.27
CA GLY A 126 4.33 0.39 -19.42
C GLY A 126 5.76 0.83 -19.13
N PHE A 127 6.28 0.65 -17.90
CA PHE A 127 7.71 0.76 -17.66
C PHE A 127 8.43 -0.42 -18.33
N GLU A 128 9.18 -0.11 -19.38
CA GLU A 128 9.99 -1.09 -20.10
C GLU A 128 11.30 -1.35 -19.39
N GLY A 129 12.01 -0.29 -18.96
CA GLY A 129 13.37 -0.40 -18.43
C GLY A 129 14.40 -0.78 -19.51
N ASP A 130 15.67 -0.42 -19.31
CA ASP A 130 16.74 -0.88 -20.18
C ASP A 130 17.35 -2.22 -19.69
N GLU A 131 18.17 -2.86 -20.52
CA GLU A 131 18.82 -4.12 -20.15
C GLU A 131 19.70 -3.99 -18.90
N VAL A 132 20.37 -2.84 -18.74
CA VAL A 132 21.23 -2.56 -17.58
C VAL A 132 20.42 -2.54 -16.29
N TYR A 133 19.22 -1.93 -16.33
CA TYR A 133 18.28 -1.89 -15.23
C TYR A 133 17.79 -3.29 -14.86
N TRP A 134 17.37 -4.10 -15.82
CA TRP A 134 16.89 -5.46 -15.51
C TRP A 134 18.00 -6.38 -15.05
N ALA A 135 19.21 -6.26 -15.60
CA ALA A 135 20.39 -6.97 -15.09
C ALA A 135 20.68 -6.59 -13.63
N LYS A 136 20.55 -5.30 -13.29
CA LYS A 136 20.68 -4.81 -11.91
C LYS A 136 19.62 -5.41 -10.98
N VAL A 137 18.35 -5.43 -11.39
CA VAL A 137 17.25 -6.01 -10.61
C VAL A 137 17.42 -7.52 -10.45
N ALA A 138 17.81 -8.24 -11.51
CA ALA A 138 18.04 -9.69 -11.44
C ALA A 138 19.16 -10.06 -10.46
N ARG A 139 20.26 -9.28 -10.46
CA ARG A 139 21.34 -9.44 -9.49
C ARG A 139 20.85 -9.15 -8.07
N ALA A 140 20.13 -8.04 -7.87
CA ALA A 140 19.57 -7.69 -6.57
C ALA A 140 18.60 -8.76 -6.05
N ARG A 141 17.72 -9.30 -6.89
CA ARG A 141 16.76 -10.35 -6.56
C ARG A 141 17.44 -11.59 -5.98
N SER A 142 18.55 -12.01 -6.58
CA SER A 142 19.32 -13.17 -6.12
C SER A 142 19.93 -12.93 -4.74
N ILE A 143 20.52 -11.74 -4.52
CA ILE A 143 21.12 -11.36 -3.24
C ILE A 143 20.04 -11.24 -2.16
N LEU A 144 18.92 -10.59 -2.48
CA LEU A 144 17.79 -10.40 -1.56
C LEU A 144 17.19 -11.74 -1.12
N ALA A 145 16.95 -12.66 -2.06
CA ALA A 145 16.46 -13.99 -1.75
C ALA A 145 17.42 -14.78 -0.83
N ALA A 146 18.73 -14.71 -1.10
CA ALA A 146 19.75 -15.34 -0.25
C ALA A 146 19.81 -14.76 1.17
N ASN A 147 19.33 -13.52 1.36
CA ASN A 147 19.24 -12.87 2.67
C ASN A 147 17.83 -12.94 3.28
N GLY A 148 16.93 -13.78 2.76
CA GLY A 148 15.59 -14.00 3.32
C GLY A 148 14.53 -12.98 2.88
N TYR A 149 14.81 -12.14 1.89
CA TYR A 149 13.88 -11.13 1.36
C TYR A 149 13.56 -11.40 -0.11
N PRO A 150 12.82 -12.46 -0.48
CA PRO A 150 12.41 -12.66 -1.87
C PRO A 150 11.76 -11.39 -2.45
N LEU A 151 12.29 -10.91 -3.57
CA LEU A 151 11.81 -9.69 -4.24
C LEU A 151 10.57 -10.01 -5.07
N ARG A 152 9.52 -9.24 -4.90
CA ARG A 152 8.31 -9.21 -5.73
C ARG A 152 8.28 -7.94 -6.54
N THR A 153 7.77 -8.00 -7.77
CA THR A 153 7.63 -6.80 -8.62
C THR A 153 6.15 -6.49 -8.79
N VAL A 154 5.76 -5.31 -8.31
CA VAL A 154 4.36 -4.86 -8.31
C VAL A 154 4.19 -3.75 -9.32
N VAL A 155 3.13 -3.86 -10.11
CA VAL A 155 2.80 -2.94 -11.19
C VAL A 155 1.68 -2.00 -10.75
N PHE A 156 1.94 -0.70 -10.78
CA PHE A 156 0.93 0.32 -10.65
C PHE A 156 0.15 0.46 -11.97
N PRO A 157 -1.14 0.12 -12.00
CA PRO A 157 -1.92 0.13 -13.24
C PRO A 157 -2.07 1.54 -13.81
N ARG A 158 -1.87 1.67 -15.13
CA ARG A 158 -2.02 2.92 -15.86
C ARG A 158 -3.49 3.36 -15.89
N SER A 159 -4.40 2.41 -16.06
CA SER A 159 -5.84 2.69 -16.05
C SER A 159 -6.29 3.17 -14.67
N GLU A 160 -6.87 4.36 -14.61
CA GLU A 160 -7.46 4.88 -13.36
C GLU A 160 -8.71 4.12 -12.94
N ALA A 161 -9.37 3.47 -13.91
CA ALA A 161 -10.53 2.62 -13.69
C ALA A 161 -10.14 1.19 -13.26
N HIS A 162 -8.86 0.90 -13.06
CA HIS A 162 -8.41 -0.43 -12.65
C HIS A 162 -9.02 -0.80 -11.28
N PRO A 163 -9.65 -2.00 -11.12
CA PRO A 163 -10.32 -2.40 -9.89
C PRO A 163 -9.47 -2.24 -8.63
N VAL A 164 -8.28 -2.84 -8.60
CA VAL A 164 -7.36 -2.76 -7.46
C VAL A 164 -7.00 -1.30 -7.11
N ARG A 165 -6.77 -0.46 -8.12
CA ARG A 165 -6.41 0.96 -7.93
C ARG A 165 -7.56 1.73 -7.27
N MET A 166 -8.78 1.57 -7.76
CA MET A 166 -9.95 2.25 -7.20
C MET A 166 -10.31 1.72 -5.80
N ASN A 167 -10.32 0.39 -5.63
CA ASN A 167 -10.75 -0.26 -4.40
C ASN A 167 -9.77 0.01 -3.25
N SER A 168 -8.46 -0.01 -3.50
CA SER A 168 -7.41 0.10 -2.47
C SER A 168 -7.58 1.31 -1.55
N TRP A 169 -7.85 2.49 -2.12
CA TRP A 169 -8.03 3.70 -1.33
C TRP A 169 -9.31 3.65 -0.47
N MET A 170 -10.42 3.17 -1.04
CA MET A 170 -11.68 3.05 -0.32
C MET A 170 -11.57 2.07 0.86
N LEU A 171 -10.95 0.91 0.63
CA LEU A 171 -10.72 -0.11 1.66
C LEU A 171 -9.80 0.43 2.76
N LYS A 172 -8.71 1.12 2.39
CA LYS A 172 -7.78 1.72 3.35
C LYS A 172 -8.40 2.81 4.22
N GLN A 173 -9.42 3.51 3.74
CA GLN A 173 -10.19 4.44 4.59
C GLN A 173 -11.19 3.70 5.48
N ALA A 174 -11.78 2.61 4.97
CA ALA A 174 -12.77 1.82 5.68
C ALA A 174 -12.20 1.09 6.91
N THR A 175 -10.92 0.73 6.92
CA THR A 175 -10.27 0.09 8.09
C THR A 175 -10.38 0.94 9.36
N HIS A 176 -10.26 2.26 9.25
CA HIS A 176 -10.40 3.19 10.37
C HIS A 176 -11.86 3.39 10.81
N GLN A 177 -12.82 2.92 10.03
CA GLN A 177 -14.25 3.12 10.23
C GLN A 177 -14.94 1.91 10.88
N ILE A 178 -14.28 0.75 10.93
CA ILE A 178 -14.84 -0.51 11.47
C ILE A 178 -15.46 -0.28 12.86
N ARG A 179 -14.67 0.23 13.81
CA ARG A 179 -15.14 0.42 15.20
C ARG A 179 -16.27 1.43 15.34
N THR A 180 -16.42 2.34 14.38
CA THR A 180 -17.41 3.42 14.44
C THR A 180 -18.75 2.99 13.86
N TYR A 181 -18.74 2.20 12.79
CA TYR A 181 -19.94 1.91 12.01
C TYR A 181 -20.40 0.46 12.06
N LEU A 182 -19.54 -0.47 12.50
CA LEU A 182 -19.90 -1.87 12.59
C LEU A 182 -20.53 -2.18 13.95
N THR A 183 -21.76 -2.70 13.91
CA THR A 183 -22.49 -3.18 15.09
C THR A 183 -22.92 -4.63 14.88
N ASP A 184 -23.09 -5.39 15.96
CA ASP A 184 -23.52 -6.79 15.89
C ASP A 184 -24.87 -6.93 15.18
N GLU A 185 -25.79 -6.00 15.42
CA GLU A 185 -27.09 -5.94 14.74
C GLU A 185 -26.94 -5.77 13.22
N LEU A 186 -26.01 -4.92 12.76
CA LEU A 186 -25.74 -4.74 11.34
C LEU A 186 -25.16 -6.02 10.73
N ILE A 187 -24.22 -6.66 11.43
CA ILE A 187 -23.63 -7.93 11.00
C ILE A 187 -24.72 -9.00 10.85
N GLU A 188 -25.60 -9.14 11.84
CA GLU A 188 -26.67 -10.14 11.82
C GLU A 188 -27.64 -9.90 10.64
N ARG A 189 -28.05 -8.64 10.41
CA ARG A 189 -28.96 -8.28 9.31
C ARG A 189 -28.34 -8.58 7.95
N VAL A 190 -27.05 -8.26 7.76
CA VAL A 190 -26.32 -8.55 6.52
C VAL A 190 -26.15 -10.07 6.34
N THR A 191 -25.79 -10.78 7.40
CA THR A 191 -25.64 -12.24 7.40
C THR A 191 -26.93 -12.91 6.94
N ARG A 192 -28.04 -12.61 7.60
CA ARG A 192 -29.36 -13.16 7.26
C ARG A 192 -29.76 -12.89 5.81
N ARG A 193 -29.44 -11.70 5.29
CA ARG A 193 -29.78 -11.35 3.90
C ARG A 193 -28.98 -12.14 2.87
N CYS A 194 -27.73 -12.48 3.17
CA CYS A 194 -26.83 -13.19 2.25
C CYS A 194 -26.77 -14.71 2.51
N GLU A 195 -27.52 -15.23 3.50
CA GLU A 195 -27.59 -16.67 3.80
C GLU A 195 -28.00 -17.53 2.60
N HIS A 196 -28.84 -17.00 1.71
CA HIS A 196 -29.36 -17.72 0.55
C HIS A 196 -28.45 -17.64 -0.69
N GLY A 197 -27.27 -17.02 -0.58
CA GLY A 197 -26.29 -16.94 -1.64
C GLY A 197 -25.84 -15.51 -1.97
N PRO A 198 -25.04 -15.35 -3.03
CA PRO A 198 -24.47 -14.06 -3.40
C PRO A 198 -25.54 -13.03 -3.77
N VAL A 199 -25.27 -11.76 -3.44
CA VAL A 199 -26.19 -10.64 -3.65
C VAL A 199 -25.45 -9.48 -4.30
N LEU A 200 -26.10 -8.82 -5.27
CA LEU A 200 -25.54 -7.60 -5.84
C LEU A 200 -25.55 -6.45 -4.83
N LEU A 201 -24.49 -5.66 -4.80
CA LEU A 201 -24.32 -4.54 -3.86
C LEU A 201 -25.54 -3.63 -3.80
N HIS A 202 -26.07 -3.21 -4.94
CA HIS A 202 -27.23 -2.31 -4.96
C HIS A 202 -28.50 -2.95 -4.37
N VAL A 203 -28.69 -4.26 -4.56
CA VAL A 203 -29.80 -5.02 -3.99
C VAL A 203 -29.65 -5.10 -2.47
N LEU A 204 -28.46 -5.46 -1.98
CA LEU A 204 -28.18 -5.49 -0.54
C LEU A 204 -28.41 -4.13 0.12
N CYS A 205 -27.92 -3.06 -0.51
CA CYS A 205 -28.14 -1.69 -0.02
C CYS A 205 -29.61 -1.31 0.00
N SER A 206 -30.38 -1.68 -1.03
CA SER A 206 -31.81 -1.39 -1.10
C SER A 206 -32.60 -2.16 -0.03
N ASP A 207 -32.38 -3.47 0.08
CA ASP A 207 -33.14 -4.35 0.97
C ASP A 207 -32.93 -4.03 2.45
N LEU A 208 -31.71 -3.62 2.81
CA LEU A 208 -31.34 -3.30 4.19
C LEU A 208 -31.30 -1.79 4.48
N VAL A 209 -31.62 -0.95 3.49
CA VAL A 209 -31.52 0.52 3.58
C VAL A 209 -30.12 0.95 4.05
N LEU A 210 -29.09 0.33 3.47
CA LEU A 210 -27.69 0.62 3.81
C LEU A 210 -27.12 1.68 2.89
N LEU A 211 -26.30 2.57 3.46
CA LEU A 211 -25.48 3.48 2.68
C LEU A 211 -24.39 2.68 1.94
N PRO A 212 -24.18 2.90 0.63
CA PRO A 212 -23.13 2.20 -0.13
C PRO A 212 -21.72 2.35 0.46
N GLY A 213 -21.46 3.45 1.18
CA GLY A 213 -20.20 3.68 1.88
C GLY A 213 -19.90 2.69 3.02
N LEU A 214 -20.90 1.94 3.50
CA LEU A 214 -20.70 0.88 4.50
C LEU A 214 -20.18 -0.43 3.89
N ILE A 215 -20.30 -0.62 2.57
CA ILE A 215 -19.87 -1.87 1.93
C ILE A 215 -18.36 -2.08 2.06
N PRO A 216 -17.49 -1.08 1.81
CA PRO A 216 -16.08 -1.20 2.14
C PRO A 216 -15.81 -1.58 3.60
N VAL A 217 -16.58 -1.06 4.55
CA VAL A 217 -16.43 -1.38 5.99
C VAL A 217 -16.75 -2.86 6.26
N LEU A 218 -17.84 -3.37 5.69
CA LEU A 218 -18.23 -4.78 5.79
C LEU A 218 -17.22 -5.72 5.12
N LEU A 219 -16.61 -5.28 4.01
CA LEU A 219 -15.54 -6.02 3.31
C LEU A 219 -14.26 -6.09 4.15
N VAL A 220 -13.80 -4.98 4.72
CA VAL A 220 -12.56 -4.99 5.53
C VAL A 220 -12.74 -5.64 6.91
N ALA A 221 -13.98 -5.73 7.39
CA ALA A 221 -14.30 -6.42 8.63
C ALA A 221 -14.47 -7.94 8.48
N GLY A 222 -14.41 -8.47 7.25
CA GLY A 222 -14.63 -9.91 7.00
C GLY A 222 -16.07 -10.36 7.16
N VAL A 223 -17.04 -9.45 7.06
CA VAL A 223 -18.46 -9.81 7.00
C VAL A 223 -18.83 -10.24 5.59
N LEU A 224 -18.36 -9.47 4.61
CA LEU A 224 -18.58 -9.71 3.18
C LEU A 224 -17.24 -9.97 2.48
N SER A 225 -17.32 -10.73 1.39
CA SER A 225 -16.23 -10.98 0.44
C SER A 225 -16.72 -10.70 -0.98
N ALA A 226 -15.78 -10.40 -1.87
CA ALA A 226 -16.00 -10.19 -3.29
C ALA A 226 -14.68 -10.33 -4.07
N ASP A 227 -14.75 -10.55 -5.38
CA ASP A 227 -13.56 -10.49 -6.25
C ASP A 227 -13.16 -9.04 -6.53
N LEU A 228 -12.42 -8.46 -5.58
CA LEU A 228 -11.95 -7.08 -5.59
C LEU A 228 -10.74 -6.84 -6.51
N ALA A 229 -10.09 -7.91 -6.97
CA ALA A 229 -9.00 -7.83 -7.94
C ALA A 229 -9.52 -7.59 -9.36
N ARG A 230 -10.67 -8.18 -9.70
CA ARG A 230 -11.27 -8.08 -11.05
C ARG A 230 -12.44 -7.10 -11.13
N HIS A 231 -13.12 -6.83 -10.02
CA HIS A 231 -14.32 -6.00 -10.02
C HIS A 231 -14.18 -4.78 -9.11
N ARG A 232 -14.72 -3.66 -9.57
CA ARG A 232 -14.81 -2.43 -8.79
C ARG A 232 -15.92 -2.54 -7.76
N ILE A 233 -15.77 -1.87 -6.62
CA ILE A 233 -16.86 -1.68 -5.67
C ILE A 233 -17.88 -0.71 -6.28
N CYS A 234 -18.91 -1.29 -6.91
CA CYS A 234 -20.04 -0.58 -7.51
C CYS A 234 -21.33 -1.40 -7.36
N GLY A 235 -22.47 -0.85 -7.77
CA GLY A 235 -23.78 -1.50 -7.58
C GLY A 235 -23.89 -2.92 -8.15
N THR A 236 -23.12 -3.26 -9.19
CA THR A 236 -23.12 -4.58 -9.82
C THR A 236 -22.10 -5.55 -9.21
N LEU A 237 -21.37 -5.15 -8.18
CA LEU A 237 -20.46 -6.05 -7.47
C LEU A 237 -21.28 -7.13 -6.76
N GLU A 238 -20.96 -8.38 -7.02
CA GLU A 238 -21.53 -9.52 -6.31
C GLU A 238 -20.81 -9.69 -4.96
N LEU A 239 -21.60 -9.85 -3.90
CA LEU A 239 -21.14 -9.94 -2.52
C LEU A 239 -21.59 -11.27 -1.93
N SER A 240 -20.68 -11.94 -1.23
CA SER A 240 -20.94 -13.18 -0.50
C SER A 240 -20.48 -13.04 0.95
N LEU A 241 -20.97 -13.90 1.84
CA LEU A 241 -20.50 -13.91 3.23
C LEU A 241 -19.06 -14.40 3.30
N ALA A 242 -18.24 -13.73 4.11
CA ALA A 242 -16.84 -14.07 4.30
C ALA A 242 -16.59 -14.87 5.59
N TYR A 243 -17.50 -14.82 6.57
CA TYR A 243 -17.37 -15.53 7.86
C TYR A 243 -16.04 -15.25 8.59
N GLY A 244 -15.53 -14.03 8.47
CA GLY A 244 -14.25 -13.60 9.05
C GLY A 244 -13.04 -13.83 8.14
N ASP A 245 -13.21 -14.47 6.99
CA ASP A 245 -12.16 -14.54 5.97
C ASP A 245 -11.86 -13.17 5.37
N LEU A 246 -10.59 -12.94 5.07
CA LEU A 246 -10.07 -11.67 4.55
C LEU A 246 -9.22 -11.86 3.29
N ASP A 247 -9.21 -13.06 2.69
CA ASP A 247 -8.41 -13.38 1.50
C ASP A 247 -8.71 -12.47 0.30
N HIS A 248 -9.93 -11.93 0.18
CA HIS A 248 -10.27 -10.94 -0.87
C HIS A 248 -9.53 -9.60 -0.74
N LEU A 249 -8.88 -9.34 0.39
CA LEU A 249 -8.05 -8.15 0.62
C LEU A 249 -6.59 -8.34 0.20
N CYS A 250 -6.19 -9.56 -0.19
CA CYS A 250 -4.85 -9.92 -0.67
C CYS A 250 -4.57 -9.38 -2.09
N LEU A 251 -4.82 -8.09 -2.30
CA LEU A 251 -4.85 -7.44 -3.61
C LEU A 251 -3.49 -7.22 -4.25
N LEU A 252 -2.39 -7.43 -3.51
CA LEU A 252 -1.03 -7.32 -4.03
C LEU A 252 -0.79 -8.29 -5.18
N GLU A 253 -1.37 -9.49 -5.10
CA GLU A 253 -1.24 -10.55 -6.11
C GLU A 253 -1.93 -10.17 -7.44
N GLY A 254 -3.00 -9.38 -7.37
CA GLY A 254 -3.72 -8.89 -8.55
C GLY A 254 -2.94 -7.87 -9.38
N VAL A 255 -1.77 -7.43 -8.90
CA VAL A 255 -0.89 -6.46 -9.56
C VAL A 255 0.59 -6.90 -9.56
N GLU A 256 0.87 -8.16 -9.25
CA GLU A 256 2.21 -8.74 -9.32
C GLU A 256 2.55 -9.15 -10.76
N LYS A 257 3.84 -9.10 -11.12
CA LYS A 257 4.39 -9.41 -12.46
C LYS A 257 5.14 -10.73 -12.49
#